data_AF-A0A815U889-F1
#
_entry.id   AF-A0A815U889-F1
#
_cell.length_a   1.000
_cell.length_b   1.000
_cell.length_c   1.000
_cell.angle_alpha   90.00
_cell.angle_beta   90.00
_cell.angle_gamma   90.00
#
_symmetry.space_group_name_H-M   'P 1'
#
loop_
_entity.id
_entity.type
_entity.pdbx_description
1 polymer ?
#
loop_
_entity_poly.entity_id
_entity_poly.type
_entity_poly.pdbx_seq_one_letter_code
_entity_poly.pdbx_strand_id
1 'polypeptide(L)'
;INILSDSIQILNEDQTRLNTESIHCQNTLDHLTQDVSTVKISMQEQNAFLDGTIVNHEILQQDIQSMGQKVLDMNTNTNNGIFIWKISNVQTRMGM
;
A
#
# COMPACT_ATOMS: atom_id res chain seq x y z
N ILE A 1 -2.63 61.20 30.14
CA ILE A 1 -1.47 61.16 29.21
C ILE A 1 -0.68 59.86 29.40
N ASN A 2 -0.22 59.51 30.61
CA ASN A 2 0.50 58.24 30.86
C ASN A 2 -0.27 56.97 30.44
N ILE A 3 -1.53 56.81 30.85
CA ILE A 3 -2.34 55.62 30.51
C ILE A 3 -2.48 55.40 28.99
N LEU A 4 -2.59 56.50 28.22
CA LEU A 4 -2.70 56.41 26.76
C LEU A 4 -1.37 55.97 26.13
N SER A 5 -0.24 56.48 26.65
CA SER A 5 1.10 56.09 26.21
C SER A 5 1.38 54.61 26.53
N ASP A 6 1.02 54.16 27.73
CA ASP A 6 1.19 52.77 28.15
C ASP A 6 0.31 51.82 27.30
N SER A 7 -0.92 52.24 26.98
CA SER A 7 -1.82 51.46 26.12
C SER A 7 -1.31 51.34 24.68
N ILE A 8 -0.72 52.41 24.13
CA ILE A 8 -0.09 52.39 22.80
C ILE A 8 1.13 51.46 22.80
N GLN A 9 1.91 51.47 23.88
CA GLN A 9 3.06 50.58 24.01
C GLN A 9 2.63 49.11 24.04
N ILE A 10 1.61 48.76 24.84
CA ILE A 10 1.05 47.40 24.89
C ILE A 10 0.55 46.96 23.51
N LEU A 11 -0.16 47.84 22.78
CA LEU A 11 -0.64 47.53 21.44
C LEU A 11 0.51 47.25 20.45
N ASN A 12 1.61 48.01 20.54
CA ASN A 12 2.79 47.76 19.69
C ASN A 12 3.50 46.44 20.04
N GLU A 13 3.57 46.11 21.34
CA GLU A 13 4.11 44.83 21.81
C GLU A 13 3.26 43.66 21.32
N ASP A 14 1.93 43.76 21.44
CA ASP A 14 0.99 42.76 20.94
C ASP A 14 1.04 42.63 19.42
N GLN A 15 1.16 43.73 18.67
CA GLN A 15 1.31 43.69 17.23
C GLN A 15 2.60 42.96 16.81
N THR A 16 3.70 43.19 17.53
CA THR A 16 4.98 42.52 17.26
C THR A 16 4.89 41.03 17.57
N ARG A 17 4.23 40.67 18.67
CA ARG A 17 3.98 39.29 19.06
C ARG A 17 3.12 38.56 18.05
N LEU A 18 1.99 39.13 17.66
CA LEU A 18 1.07 38.54 16.67
C LEU A 18 1.73 38.37 15.30
N ASN A 19 2.57 39.32 14.87
CA ASN A 19 3.35 39.17 13.65
C ASN A 19 4.33 37.99 13.73
N THR A 20 4.98 37.83 14.88
CA THR A 20 5.91 36.72 15.10
C THR A 20 5.19 35.37 15.09
N GLU A 21 4.06 35.28 15.78
CA GLU A 21 3.19 34.08 15.80
C GLU A 21 2.65 33.76 14.40
N SER A 22 2.27 34.78 13.63
CA SER A 22 1.80 34.62 12.24
C SER A 22 2.87 34.04 11.33
N ILE A 23 4.10 34.56 11.39
CA ILE A 23 5.24 34.03 10.63
C ILE A 23 5.54 32.59 11.04
N HIS A 24 5.54 32.30 12.34
CA HIS A 24 5.75 30.94 12.83
C HIS A 24 4.70 29.97 12.30
N CYS A 25 3.42 30.36 12.37
CA CYS A 25 2.30 29.57 11.87
C CYS A 25 2.42 29.30 10.36
N GLN A 26 2.76 30.32 9.57
CA GLN A 26 2.97 30.17 8.14
C GLN A 26 4.08 29.16 7.84
N ASN A 27 5.23 29.26 8.51
CA ASN A 27 6.33 28.32 8.34
C ASN A 27 5.93 26.89 8.72
N THR A 28 5.18 26.72 9.81
CA THR A 28 4.66 25.40 10.20
C THR A 28 3.72 24.82 9.14
N LEU A 29 2.87 25.67 8.54
CA LEU A 29 1.94 25.25 7.50
C LEU A 29 2.68 24.83 6.22
N ASP A 30 3.72 25.56 5.85
CA ASP A 30 4.58 25.22 4.70
C ASP A 30 5.28 23.87 4.91
N HIS A 31 5.86 23.65 6.10
CA HIS A 31 6.45 22.36 6.48
C HIS A 31 5.44 21.22 6.47
N LEU A 32 4.26 21.42 7.08
CA LEU A 32 3.21 20.40 7.09
C LEU A 32 2.75 20.06 5.66
N THR A 33 2.64 21.06 4.79
CA THR A 33 2.28 20.85 3.37
C THR A 33 3.32 20.01 2.64
N GLN A 34 4.60 20.25 2.93
CA GLN A 34 5.70 19.47 2.37
C GLN A 34 5.69 18.02 2.89
N ASP A 35 5.47 17.82 4.19
CA ASP A 35 5.42 16.50 4.81
C ASP A 35 4.25 15.67 4.27
N VAL A 36 3.06 16.28 4.17
CA VAL A 36 1.87 15.63 3.58
C VAL A 36 2.12 15.23 2.12
N SER A 37 2.78 16.10 1.35
CA SER A 37 3.13 15.80 -0.04
C SER A 37 4.09 14.62 -0.13
N THR A 38 5.08 14.55 0.76
CA THR A 38 6.05 13.46 0.84
C THR A 38 5.36 12.14 1.18
N VAL A 39 4.51 12.13 2.22
CA VAL A 39 3.73 10.94 2.62
C VAL A 39 2.84 10.45 1.48
N LYS A 40 2.18 11.37 0.77
CA LYS A 40 1.34 11.02 -0.38
C LYS A 40 2.14 10.31 -1.48
N ILE A 41 3.33 10.80 -1.80
CA ILE A 41 4.20 10.15 -2.80
C ILE A 41 4.62 8.77 -2.32
N SER A 42 5.08 8.65 -1.07
CA SER A 42 5.47 7.35 -0.50
C SER A 42 4.32 6.33 -0.51
N MET A 43 3.08 6.76 -0.24
CA MET A 43 1.90 5.89 -0.33
C MET A 43 1.63 5.44 -1.78
N GLN A 44 1.79 6.33 -2.76
CA GLN A 44 1.63 5.97 -4.18
C GLN A 44 2.68 4.94 -4.63
N GLU A 45 3.93 5.12 -4.22
CA GLU A 45 5.02 4.19 -4.50
C GLU A 45 4.80 2.82 -3.84
N GLN A 46 4.38 2.80 -2.57
CA GLN A 46 4.06 1.56 -1.87
C GLN A 46 2.90 0.80 -2.51
N ASN A 47 1.85 1.49 -2.94
CA ASN A 47 0.73 0.85 -3.64
C ASN A 47 1.19 0.26 -4.98
N ALA A 48 1.97 0.99 -5.77
CA ALA A 48 2.52 0.48 -7.02
C ALA A 48 3.41 -0.76 -6.80
N PHE A 49 4.20 -0.78 -5.72
CA PHE A 49 4.99 -1.94 -5.33
C PHE A 49 4.12 -3.15 -4.95
N LEU A 50 3.06 -2.93 -4.18
CA LEU A 50 2.12 -3.98 -3.78
C LEU A 50 1.39 -4.57 -4.99
N ASP A 51 0.93 -3.72 -5.91
CA ASP A 51 0.28 -4.17 -7.15
C ASP A 51 1.21 -5.08 -7.97
N GLY A 52 2.49 -4.69 -8.12
CA GLY A 52 3.50 -5.54 -8.77
C GLY A 52 3.76 -6.85 -8.01
N THR A 53 3.71 -6.83 -6.69
CA THR A 53 3.91 -8.02 -5.85
C THR A 53 2.74 -9.01 -6.00
N ILE A 54 1.50 -8.52 -6.10
CA ILE A 54 0.31 -9.35 -6.32
C ILE A 54 0.44 -10.11 -7.63
N VAL A 55 0.78 -9.41 -8.73
CA VAL A 55 0.96 -10.04 -10.04
C VAL A 55 2.05 -11.12 -10.00
N ASN A 56 3.19 -10.83 -9.36
CA ASN A 56 4.26 -11.83 -9.20
C ASN A 56 3.80 -13.04 -8.39
N HIS A 57 3.00 -12.83 -7.35
CA HIS A 57 2.45 -13.90 -6.54
C HIS A 57 1.50 -14.79 -7.33
N GLU A 58 0.64 -14.22 -8.17
CA GLU A 58 -0.26 -14.96 -9.05
C GLU A 58 0.50 -15.81 -10.08
N ILE A 59 1.53 -15.25 -10.71
CA ILE A 59 2.40 -15.98 -11.64
C ILE A 59 3.06 -17.16 -10.94
N LEU A 60 3.62 -16.94 -9.74
CA LEU A 60 4.24 -18.01 -8.96
C LEU A 60 3.24 -19.10 -8.57
N GLN A 61 2.01 -18.73 -8.18
CA GLN A 61 0.97 -19.72 -7.91
C GLN A 61 0.63 -20.56 -9.15
N GLN A 62 0.52 -19.91 -10.32
CA GLN A 62 0.26 -20.60 -11.59
C GLN A 62 1.40 -21.56 -11.94
N ASP A 63 2.66 -21.15 -11.76
CA ASP A 63 3.83 -22.00 -12.01
C ASP A 63 3.87 -23.22 -11.08
N ILE A 64 3.56 -23.02 -9.79
CA ILE A 64 3.46 -24.11 -8.81
C ILE A 64 2.36 -25.10 -9.20
N GLN A 65 1.19 -24.62 -9.62
CA GLN A 65 0.10 -25.48 -10.07
C GLN A 65 0.48 -26.27 -11.33
N SER A 66 1.10 -25.61 -12.32
CA SER A 66 1.59 -26.23 -13.55
C SER A 66 2.64 -27.31 -13.27
N MET A 67 3.58 -27.02 -12.37
CA MET A 67 4.59 -27.99 -11.95
C MET A 67 3.98 -29.16 -11.20
N GLY A 68 3.03 -28.91 -10.30
CA GLY A 68 2.27 -29.97 -9.61
C GLY A 68 1.57 -30.89 -10.60
N GLN A 69 0.94 -30.34 -11.65
CA GLN A 69 0.32 -31.14 -12.70
C GLN A 69 1.35 -31.98 -13.46
N LYS A 70 2.49 -31.40 -13.85
CA LYS A 70 3.56 -32.16 -14.52
C LYS A 70 4.10 -33.31 -13.66
N VAL A 71 4.21 -33.11 -12.35
CA VAL A 71 4.62 -34.17 -11.41
C VAL A 71 3.58 -35.29 -11.35
N LEU A 72 2.30 -34.96 -11.33
CA LEU A 72 1.22 -35.95 -11.40
C LEU A 72 1.31 -36.73 -12.72
N ASP A 73 1.45 -36.04 -13.85
CA ASP A 73 1.54 -36.66 -15.17
C ASP A 73 2.72 -37.62 -15.25
N MET A 74 3.91 -37.21 -14.79
CA MET A 74 5.10 -38.06 -14.71
C MET A 74 4.88 -39.31 -13.84
N ASN A 75 4.18 -39.18 -12.72
CA ASN A 75 3.88 -40.31 -11.84
C ASN A 75 2.85 -41.29 -12.44
N THR A 76 1.98 -40.80 -13.32
CA THR A 76 0.97 -41.62 -14.01
C THR A 76 1.44 -42.21 -15.35
N ASN A 77 2.59 -41.77 -15.85
CA ASN A 77 3.15 -42.27 -17.11
C ASN A 77 3.74 -43.68 -16.96
N THR A 78 3.41 -44.54 -17.91
CA THR A 78 3.82 -45.95 -17.93
C THR A 78 4.58 -46.27 -19.21
N ASN A 79 5.86 -46.64 -19.09
CA ASN A 79 6.75 -46.92 -20.24
C ASN A 79 6.71 -48.38 -20.73
N ASN A 80 5.88 -49.23 -20.13
CA ASN A 80 5.77 -50.66 -20.42
C ASN A 80 4.58 -51.01 -21.36
N GLY A 81 3.94 -50.00 -21.95
CA GLY A 81 2.80 -50.17 -22.87
C GLY A 81 1.45 -50.45 -22.21
N ILE A 82 1.36 -50.47 -20.87
CA ILE A 82 0.12 -50.71 -20.12
C ILE A 82 -0.29 -49.44 -19.39
N PHE A 83 -1.44 -48.86 -19.73
CA PHE A 83 -2.01 -47.67 -19.09
C PHE A 83 -3.22 -48.04 -18.23
N ILE A 84 -3.22 -47.63 -16.95
CA ILE A 84 -4.34 -47.84 -16.02
C ILE A 84 -4.87 -46.48 -15.57
N TRP A 85 -6.11 -46.17 -15.94
CA TRP A 85 -6.77 -44.92 -15.57
C TRP A 85 -7.78 -45.13 -14.44
N LYS A 86 -7.53 -44.51 -13.27
CA LYS A 86 -8.43 -44.55 -12.13
C LYS A 86 -9.26 -43.27 -12.04
N ILE A 87 -10.56 -43.37 -12.33
CA ILE A 87 -11.51 -42.27 -12.18
C ILE A 87 -11.96 -42.20 -10.72
N SER A 88 -11.76 -41.06 -10.08
CA SER A 88 -12.21 -40.77 -8.70
C SER A 88 -13.47 -39.89 -8.72
N ASN A 89 -14.21 -39.81 -7.61
CA ASN A 89 -15.43 -38.97 -7.45
C ASN A 89 -16.59 -39.31 -8.40
N VAL A 90 -16.78 -40.60 -8.69
CA VAL A 90 -17.82 -41.09 -9.60
C VAL A 90 -19.24 -40.76 -9.11
N GLN A 91 -19.49 -40.74 -7.80
CA GLN A 91 -20.79 -40.40 -7.21
C GLN A 91 -21.21 -38.94 -7.45
N THR A 92 -20.27 -38.00 -7.48
CA THR A 92 -20.56 -36.57 -7.70
C THR A 92 -20.96 -36.27 -9.15
N ARG A 93 -20.61 -37.14 -10.10
CA ARG A 93 -21.00 -37.04 -11.52
C ARG A 93 -22.32 -37.75 -11.87
N MET A 94 -22.77 -38.69 -11.04
CA MET A 94 -23.99 -39.48 -11.29
C MET A 94 -25.16 -39.11 -10.35
N GLY A 95 -25.05 -37.98 -9.65
CA GLY A 95 -26.08 -37.44 -8.76
C GLY A 95 -26.75 -36.17 -9.30
N MET A 96 -27.39 -36.29 -10.47
CA MET A 96 -28.75 -35.79 -10.68
C MET A 96 -29.63 -37.00 -10.91
#